data_AF-A0A7W0DNS5-F1
#
_entry.id   AF-A0A7W0DNS5-F1
#
_cell.length_a   1.000
_cell.length_b   1.000
_cell.length_c   1.000
_cell.angle_alpha   90.00
_cell.angle_beta   90.00
_cell.angle_gamma   90.00
#
_symmetry.space_group_name_H-M   'P 1'
#
loop_
_entity.id
_entity.type
_entity.pdbx_description
1 polymer ?
#
loop_
_entity_poly.entity_id
_entity_poly.type
_entity_poly.pdbx_seq_one_letter_code
_entity_poly.pdbx_strand_id
1 'polypeptide(L)'
;MTSPSQDEIESAVRSVGDLHISTVPAEHSRAAGHAAANLCSGAGLLAASTELQQMITQAIEIGYAAALRDVRDGDFDGDIQEWRPDLFFSRGDPYPWAP
;
A
#
# COMPACT_ATOMS: atom_id res chain seq x y z
N MET A 1 3.45 26.56 11.75
CA MET A 1 2.42 25.61 11.28
C MET A 1 1.30 25.61 12.31
N THR A 2 0.07 25.86 11.90
CA THR A 2 -1.12 25.72 12.75
C THR A 2 -1.43 24.25 12.92
N SER A 3 -1.75 23.83 14.14
CA SER A 3 -2.26 22.48 14.39
C SER A 3 -3.60 22.30 13.66
N PRO A 4 -3.85 21.14 13.04
CA PRO A 4 -5.13 20.87 12.39
C PRO A 4 -6.29 20.94 13.39
N SER A 5 -7.42 21.45 12.93
CA SER A 5 -8.66 21.49 13.70
C SER A 5 -9.30 20.11 13.83
N GLN A 6 -10.16 19.94 14.84
CA GLN A 6 -10.86 18.67 15.06
C GLN A 6 -11.76 18.30 13.86
N ASP A 7 -12.41 19.29 13.25
CA ASP A 7 -13.25 19.10 12.06
C ASP A 7 -12.46 18.59 10.85
N GLU A 8 -11.23 19.10 10.66
CA GLU A 8 -10.33 18.61 9.60
C GLU A 8 -9.92 17.15 9.83
N ILE A 9 -9.68 16.76 11.09
CA ILE A 9 -9.35 15.38 11.45
C ILE A 9 -10.56 14.46 11.20
N GLU A 10 -11.76 14.85 11.62
CA GLU A 10 -12.98 14.06 11.42
C GLU A 10 -13.32 13.91 9.93
N SER A 11 -13.12 14.97 9.15
CA SER A 11 -13.28 14.91 7.69
C SER A 11 -12.31 13.92 7.05
N ALA A 12 -11.03 13.93 7.47
CA ALA A 12 -10.03 13.00 6.97
C ALA A 12 -10.36 11.54 7.33
N VAL A 13 -10.81 11.28 8.57
CA VAL A 13 -11.26 9.93 9.01
C VAL A 13 -12.35 9.42 8.06
N ARG A 14 -13.34 10.26 7.76
CA ARG A 14 -14.47 9.86 6.90
C ARG A 14 -14.01 9.54 5.47
N SER A 15 -13.20 10.41 4.88
CA SER A 15 -12.69 10.19 3.51
C SER A 15 -11.87 8.91 3.39
N VAL A 16 -11.03 8.60 4.39
CA VAL A 16 -10.25 7.36 4.43
C VAL A 16 -11.17 6.15 4.58
N GLY A 17 -12.19 6.21 5.44
CA GLY A 17 -13.16 5.14 5.61
C GLY A 17 -13.95 4.82 4.32
N ASP A 18 -14.42 5.85 3.62
CA ASP A 18 -15.18 5.68 2.37
C ASP A 18 -14.31 5.07 1.25
N LEU A 19 -13.05 5.49 1.17
CA LEU A 19 -12.09 4.94 0.22
C LEU A 19 -11.75 3.48 0.55
N HIS A 20 -11.61 3.15 1.84
CA HIS A 20 -11.37 1.79 2.29
C HIS A 20 -12.51 0.84 1.89
N ILE A 21 -13.76 1.23 2.16
CA ILE A 21 -14.95 0.44 1.82
C ILE A 21 -15.04 0.18 0.31
N SER A 22 -14.69 1.16 -0.51
CA SER A 22 -14.77 1.05 -1.97
C SER A 22 -13.61 0.28 -2.62
N THR A 23 -12.47 0.16 -1.94
CA THR A 23 -11.22 -0.30 -2.57
C THR A 23 -10.74 -1.66 -2.07
N VAL A 24 -11.03 -2.03 -0.81
CA VAL A 24 -10.33 -3.13 -0.14
C VAL A 24 -11.23 -4.37 0.05
N PRO A 25 -10.92 -5.50 -0.60
CA PRO A 25 -11.53 -6.78 -0.28
C PRO A 25 -11.13 -7.26 1.12
N ALA A 26 -12.06 -7.86 1.86
CA ALA A 26 -11.86 -8.26 3.25
C ALA A 26 -10.67 -9.24 3.46
N GLU A 27 -10.29 -10.00 2.43
CA GLU A 27 -9.20 -10.98 2.47
C GLU A 27 -7.80 -10.39 2.71
N HIS A 28 -7.62 -9.08 2.49
CA HIS A 28 -6.33 -8.39 2.68
C HIS A 28 -6.22 -7.62 4.00
N SER A 29 -7.33 -7.45 4.71
CA SER A 29 -7.42 -6.66 5.96
C SER A 29 -6.45 -7.11 7.04
N ARG A 30 -6.25 -8.43 7.19
CA ARG A 30 -5.42 -8.99 8.26
C ARG A 30 -3.94 -8.62 8.15
N ALA A 31 -3.39 -8.68 6.93
CA ALA A 31 -1.96 -8.38 6.71
C ALA A 31 -1.69 -6.88 6.89
N ALA A 32 -2.58 -6.06 6.34
CA ALA A 32 -2.50 -4.61 6.47
C ALA A 32 -2.73 -4.15 7.93
N GLY A 33 -3.68 -4.75 8.66
CA GLY A 33 -3.86 -4.51 10.09
C GLY A 33 -2.62 -4.87 10.93
N HIS A 34 -1.88 -5.93 10.56
CA HIS A 34 -0.62 -6.26 11.21
C HIS A 34 0.48 -5.22 10.91
N ALA A 35 0.59 -4.78 9.66
CA ALA A 35 1.52 -3.71 9.27
C ALA A 35 1.20 -2.39 9.98
N ALA A 36 -0.08 -2.04 10.13
CA ALA A 36 -0.54 -0.87 10.86
C ALA A 36 -0.20 -0.95 12.35
N ALA A 37 -0.41 -2.10 12.99
CA ALA A 37 -0.02 -2.30 14.39
C ALA A 37 1.49 -2.15 14.58
N ASN A 38 2.31 -2.68 13.66
CA ASN A 38 3.76 -2.54 13.70
C ASN A 38 4.20 -1.08 13.52
N LEU A 39 3.56 -0.34 12.60
CA LEU A 39 3.82 1.09 12.39
C LEU A 39 3.47 1.90 13.64
N CYS A 40 2.29 1.70 14.21
CA CYS A 40 1.86 2.37 15.43
C CYS A 40 2.80 2.08 16.60
N SER A 41 3.26 0.84 16.74
CA SER A 41 4.25 0.44 17.75
C SER A 41 5.60 1.17 17.55
N GLY A 42 6.15 1.11 16.34
CA GLY A 42 7.45 1.73 16.02
C GLY A 42 7.44 3.27 16.09
N ALA A 43 6.31 3.89 15.80
CA ALA A 43 6.13 5.35 15.86
C ALA A 43 5.76 5.87 17.26
N GLY A 44 5.62 4.99 18.26
CA GLY A 44 5.19 5.37 19.61
C GLY A 44 3.73 5.82 19.71
N LEU A 45 2.90 5.44 18.74
CA LEU A 45 1.48 5.79 18.64
C LEU A 45 0.55 4.79 19.35
N LEU A 46 1.09 3.91 20.20
CA LEU A 46 0.28 2.96 20.97
C LEU A 46 -0.73 3.64 21.92
N ALA A 47 -0.41 4.86 22.37
CA ALA A 47 -1.29 5.69 23.19
C ALA A 47 -2.20 6.62 22.37
N ALA A 48 -2.14 6.56 21.03
CA ALA A 48 -3.04 7.32 20.17
C ALA A 48 -4.49 6.86 20.34
N SER A 49 -5.43 7.75 20.02
CA SER A 49 -6.85 7.41 20.03
C SER A 49 -7.16 6.26 19.07
N THR A 50 -8.20 5.51 19.40
CA THR A 50 -8.66 4.38 18.58
C THR A 50 -8.99 4.82 17.15
N GLU A 51 -9.54 6.03 16.98
CA GLU A 51 -9.89 6.62 15.68
C GLU A 51 -8.63 6.84 14.83
N LEU A 52 -7.53 7.31 15.42
CA LEU A 52 -6.28 7.50 14.69
C LEU A 52 -5.67 6.16 14.29
N GLN A 53 -5.70 5.16 15.18
CA GLN A 53 -5.21 3.82 14.87
C GLN A 53 -6.03 3.14 13.76
N GLN A 54 -7.36 3.35 13.77
CA GLN A 54 -8.25 2.88 12.71
C GLN A 54 -7.97 3.57 11.39
N MET A 55 -7.80 4.88 11.37
CA MET A 55 -7.44 5.63 10.17
C MET A 55 -6.12 5.14 9.57
N ILE A 56 -5.09 4.91 10.39
CA ILE A 56 -3.80 4.36 9.96
C ILE A 56 -3.97 2.97 9.35
N THR A 57 -4.79 2.12 9.97
CA THR A 57 -5.08 0.78 9.45
C THR A 57 -5.75 0.84 8.09
N GLN A 58 -6.80 1.64 7.96
CA GLN A 58 -7.54 1.81 6.71
C GLN A 58 -6.66 2.39 5.59
N ALA A 59 -5.80 3.36 5.91
CA ALA A 59 -4.86 3.93 4.94
C ALA A 59 -3.87 2.89 4.40
N ILE A 60 -3.35 2.02 5.27
CA ILE A 60 -2.46 0.92 4.86
C ILE A 60 -3.21 -0.12 4.03
N GLU A 61 -4.43 -0.47 4.43
CA GLU A 61 -5.30 -1.39 3.70
C GLU A 61 -5.57 -0.88 2.26
N ILE A 62 -5.84 0.42 2.10
CA ILE A 62 -6.03 1.05 0.78
C ILE A 62 -4.75 0.94 -0.07
N GLY A 63 -3.61 1.34 0.49
CA GLY A 63 -2.33 1.29 -0.24
C GLY A 63 -1.94 -0.12 -0.65
N TYR A 64 -2.20 -1.10 0.23
CA TYR A 64 -1.96 -2.51 -0.07
C TYR A 64 -2.87 -3.04 -1.18
N ALA A 65 -4.17 -2.71 -1.15
CA ALA A 65 -5.10 -3.10 -2.21
C ALA A 65 -4.79 -2.46 -3.56
N ALA A 66 -4.34 -1.19 -3.56
CA ALA A 66 -3.85 -0.52 -4.77
C ALA A 66 -2.62 -1.23 -5.34
N ALA A 67 -1.60 -1.46 -4.52
CA ALA A 67 -0.38 -2.16 -4.95
C ALA A 67 -0.67 -3.58 -5.49
N LEU A 68 -1.58 -4.33 -4.88
CA LEU A 68 -1.99 -5.64 -5.41
C LEU A 68 -2.73 -5.54 -6.74
N ARG A 69 -3.54 -4.49 -6.93
CA ARG A 69 -4.21 -4.23 -8.21
C ARG A 69 -3.18 -3.93 -9.29
N ASP A 70 -2.23 -3.05 -9.00
CA ASP A 70 -1.17 -2.66 -9.95
C ASP A 70 -0.30 -3.87 -10.32
N VAL A 71 0.04 -4.74 -9.36
CA VAL A 71 0.72 -6.03 -9.62
C VAL A 71 -0.13 -6.96 -10.49
N ARG A 72 -1.43 -7.07 -10.21
CA ARG A 72 -2.33 -7.95 -10.98
C ARG A 72 -2.56 -7.45 -12.40
N ASP A 73 -2.63 -6.14 -12.58
CA ASP A 73 -2.90 -5.49 -13.85
C ASP A 73 -1.61 -5.31 -14.68
N GLY A 74 -0.45 -5.69 -14.13
CA GLY A 74 0.85 -5.71 -14.81
C GLY A 74 1.53 -4.35 -14.90
N ASP A 75 1.13 -3.37 -14.10
CA ASP A 75 1.66 -1.99 -14.18
C ASP A 75 3.15 -1.93 -13.81
N PHE A 76 3.60 -2.87 -12.97
CA PHE A 76 5.02 -3.02 -12.62
C PHE A 76 5.82 -3.88 -13.60
N ASP A 77 5.21 -4.49 -14.62
CA ASP A 77 5.92 -5.45 -15.48
C ASP A 77 7.06 -4.78 -16.26
N GLY A 78 6.88 -3.52 -16.68
CA GLY A 78 7.92 -2.73 -17.33
C GLY A 78 9.10 -2.41 -16.41
N ASP A 79 8.81 -2.00 -15.17
CA ASP A 79 9.83 -1.71 -14.16
C ASP A 79 10.58 -2.98 -13.74
N ILE A 80 9.87 -4.11 -13.60
CA ILE A 80 10.49 -5.42 -13.32
C ILE A 80 11.36 -5.85 -14.50
N GLN A 81 10.96 -5.58 -15.74
CA GLN A 81 11.80 -5.84 -16.91
C GLN A 81 13.07 -4.98 -16.92
N GLU A 82 13.00 -3.72 -16.47
CA GLU A 82 14.17 -2.85 -16.33
C GLU A 82 15.11 -3.33 -15.21
N TRP A 83 14.57 -3.64 -14.03
CA TRP A 83 15.38 -3.98 -12.85
C TRP A 83 15.88 -5.42 -12.86
N ARG A 84 15.11 -6.33 -13.46
CA ARG A 84 15.36 -7.77 -13.50
C ARG A 84 15.17 -8.33 -14.92
N PRO A 85 15.95 -7.84 -15.90
CA PRO A 85 15.86 -8.33 -17.28
C PRO A 85 16.16 -9.83 -17.37
N ASP A 86 16.96 -10.39 -16.46
CA ASP A 86 17.28 -11.80 -16.37
C ASP A 86 16.07 -12.73 -16.15
N LEU A 87 14.98 -12.21 -15.58
CA LEU A 87 13.73 -12.97 -15.40
C LEU A 87 12.96 -13.15 -16.72
N PHE A 88 13.19 -12.25 -17.68
CA PHE A 88 12.56 -12.27 -19.01
C PHE A 88 13.50 -12.86 -20.07
N PHE A 89 14.80 -12.89 -19.79
CA PHE A 89 15.82 -13.48 -20.64
C PHE A 89 16.50 -14.65 -19.90
N SER A 90 15.89 -15.83 -19.93
CA SER A 90 16.55 -17.06 -19.43
C SER A 90 16.79 -18.09 -20.53
N ARG A 91 18.08 -18.25 -20.85
CA ARG A 91 18.76 -19.44 -21.40
C ARG A 91 18.05 -20.15 -22.57
N GLY A 92 17.88 -19.44 -23.69
CA GLY A 92 17.40 -20.05 -24.94
C GLY A 92 17.60 -19.19 -26.17
N ASP A 93 17.63 -17.86 -26.04
CA ASP A 93 17.75 -16.99 -27.21
C ASP A 93 19.21 -16.77 -27.60
N PRO A 94 19.60 -17.09 -28.86
CA PRO A 94 20.93 -16.81 -29.36
C PRO A 94 21.08 -15.29 -29.50
N TYR A 95 22.11 -14.76 -28.83
CA TYR A 95 22.57 -13.37 -28.82
C TYR A 95 22.16 -12.50 -30.03
N PRO A 96 21.51 -11.34 -29.85
CA PRO A 96 21.19 -10.42 -30.94
C PRO A 96 22.37 -9.55 -31.41
N TRP A 97 23.60 -9.80 -30.93
CA TRP A 97 24.76 -8.93 -31.18
C TRP A 97 26.02 -9.69 -31.62
N ALA A 98 25.89 -10.75 -32.41
CA ALA A 98 27.04 -11.21 -33.18
C ALA A 98 27.33 -10.19 -34.31
N PRO A 99 28.59 -9.73 -34.49
CA PRO A 99 28.95 -8.81 -35.56
C PRO A 99 28.75 -9.41 -36.95
#